data_AF-A0A3C1S8E4-F1
#
_entry.id   AF-A0A3C1S8E4-F1
#
_cell.length_a   1.000
_cell.length_b   1.000
_cell.length_c   1.000
_cell.angle_alpha   90.00
_cell.angle_beta   90.00
_cell.angle_gamma   90.00
#
_symmetry.space_group_name_H-M   'P 1'
#
loop_
_entity.id
_entity.type
_entity.pdbx_description
1 polymer ?
#
loop_
_entity_poly.entity_id
_entity_poly.type
_entity_poly.pdbx_seq_one_letter_code
_entity_poly.pdbx_strand_id
1 'polypeptide(L)'
;MADRLPLTDEEGEIRELTEEDFRQAVPFLAIPESLRIKLSALKVRGQQKAAAKTRITVRLSQEVIDGFRAMGNRWQTRMDEVLKEWIKTHPSA
;
A
#
# COMPACT_ATOMS: atom_id res chain seq x y z
N MET A 1 -3.72 -1.36 -42.25
CA MET A 1 -3.71 -1.44 -40.77
C MET A 1 -4.97 -2.19 -40.41
N ALA A 2 -4.83 -3.45 -40.03
CA ALA A 2 -5.95 -4.40 -39.99
C ALA A 2 -7.00 -3.98 -38.95
N ASP A 3 -8.27 -4.14 -39.32
CA ASP A 3 -9.47 -3.99 -38.50
C ASP A 3 -9.35 -4.77 -37.18
N ARG A 4 -8.90 -4.09 -36.12
CA ARG A 4 -8.91 -4.63 -34.77
C ARG A 4 -10.04 -3.97 -34.01
N LEU A 5 -10.89 -4.79 -33.40
CA LEU A 5 -11.85 -4.31 -32.41
C LEU A 5 -11.09 -3.58 -31.29
N PRO A 6 -11.59 -2.43 -30.81
CA PRO A 6 -10.97 -1.70 -29.72
C PRO A 6 -10.84 -2.59 -28.47
N LEU A 7 -9.82 -2.34 -27.65
CA LEU A 7 -9.59 -3.09 -26.41
C LEU A 7 -10.67 -2.78 -25.35
N THR A 8 -11.36 -1.66 -25.51
CA THR A 8 -12.34 -1.13 -24.58
C THR A 8 -13.62 -0.78 -25.33
N ASP A 9 -14.78 -1.06 -24.73
CA ASP A 9 -16.10 -0.66 -25.27
C ASP A 9 -16.49 0.78 -24.88
N GLU A 10 -17.71 1.20 -25.22
CA GLU A 10 -18.19 2.56 -24.96
C GLU A 10 -18.41 2.81 -23.44
N GLU A 11 -18.65 1.75 -22.67
CA GLU A 11 -18.80 1.76 -21.23
C GLU A 11 -17.47 1.77 -20.47
N GLY A 12 -16.35 1.51 -21.15
CA GLY A 12 -15.02 1.50 -20.55
C GLY A 12 -14.56 0.12 -20.07
N GLU A 13 -15.31 -0.94 -20.37
CA GLU A 13 -14.97 -2.31 -19.99
C GLU A 13 -13.93 -2.90 -20.96
N ILE A 14 -12.99 -3.66 -20.40
CA ILE A 14 -11.88 -4.24 -21.15
C ILE A 14 -12.32 -5.63 -21.66
N ARG A 15 -12.28 -5.84 -22.98
CA ARG A 15 -12.54 -7.16 -23.57
C ARG A 15 -11.50 -8.18 -23.12
N GLU A 16 -11.85 -9.46 -23.21
CA GLU A 16 -10.89 -10.53 -22.90
C GLU A 16 -9.63 -10.43 -23.77
N LEU A 17 -8.47 -10.55 -23.11
CA LEU A 17 -7.17 -10.55 -23.76
C LEU A 17 -6.95 -11.88 -24.47
N THR A 18 -6.70 -11.81 -25.76
CA THR A 18 -6.42 -12.97 -26.62
C THR A 18 -4.92 -13.21 -26.73
N GLU A 19 -4.53 -14.38 -27.22
CA GLU A 19 -3.11 -14.70 -27.44
C GLU A 19 -2.41 -13.71 -28.40
N GLU A 20 -3.15 -13.16 -29.37
CA GLU A 20 -2.64 -12.17 -30.32
C GLU A 20 -2.35 -10.81 -29.66
N ASP A 21 -3.00 -10.49 -28.54
CA ASP A 21 -2.66 -9.31 -27.74
C ASP A 21 -1.31 -9.50 -27.02
N PHE A 22 -1.04 -10.73 -26.53
CA PHE A 22 0.24 -11.06 -25.89
C PHE A 22 1.42 -11.15 -26.87
N ARG A 23 1.20 -11.58 -28.10
CA ARG A 23 2.26 -11.62 -29.14
C ARG A 23 2.84 -10.24 -29.46
N GLN A 24 2.07 -9.19 -29.24
CA GLN A 24 2.49 -7.81 -29.46
C GLN A 24 3.00 -7.12 -28.18
N ALA A 25 3.03 -7.82 -27.06
CA ALA A 25 3.59 -7.29 -25.83
C ALA A 25 5.10 -7.07 -26.01
N VAL A 26 5.55 -5.84 -25.75
CA VAL A 26 6.95 -5.46 -25.83
C VAL A 26 7.52 -5.20 -24.43
N PRO A 27 8.83 -5.45 -24.21
CA PRO A 27 9.49 -5.07 -22.97
C PRO A 27 9.34 -3.57 -22.70
N PHE A 28 9.34 -3.17 -21.42
CA PHE A 28 9.20 -1.76 -21.02
C PHE A 28 10.23 -0.83 -21.69
N LEU A 29 11.43 -1.33 -21.98
CA LEU A 29 12.48 -0.53 -22.64
C LEU A 29 12.21 -0.29 -24.13
N ALA A 30 11.37 -1.11 -24.77
CA ALA A 30 11.05 -1.04 -26.19
C ALA A 30 9.87 -0.10 -26.52
N ILE A 31 9.16 0.44 -25.52
CA ILE A 31 8.11 1.45 -25.76
C ILE A 31 8.74 2.85 -25.95
N PRO A 32 8.05 3.79 -26.63
CA PRO A 32 8.52 5.15 -26.84
C PRO A 32 8.96 5.87 -25.56
N GLU A 33 9.99 6.71 -25.66
CA GLU A 33 10.56 7.44 -24.53
C GLU A 33 9.56 8.32 -23.78
N SER A 34 8.71 9.04 -24.52
CA SER A 34 7.66 9.87 -23.94
C SER A 34 6.69 9.08 -23.05
N LEU A 35 6.41 7.83 -23.39
CA LEU A 35 5.58 6.93 -22.58
C LEU A 35 6.36 6.35 -21.39
N ARG A 36 7.63 5.98 -21.58
CA ARG A 36 8.49 5.51 -20.48
C ARG A 36 8.58 6.54 -19.36
N ILE A 37 8.74 7.83 -19.70
CA ILE A 37 8.80 8.93 -18.74
C ILE A 37 7.48 9.03 -17.96
N LYS A 38 6.34 9.06 -18.65
CA LYS A 38 5.01 9.16 -18.02
C LYS A 38 4.72 7.98 -17.09
N LEU A 39 4.97 6.75 -17.54
CA LEU A 39 4.72 5.54 -16.75
C LEU A 39 5.68 5.40 -15.56
N SER A 40 6.92 5.87 -15.69
CA SER A 40 7.88 5.88 -14.58
C SER A 40 7.49 6.88 -13.49
N ALA A 41 6.85 7.99 -13.85
CA ALA A 41 6.30 8.94 -12.88
C ALA A 41 5.13 8.34 -12.07
N LEU A 42 4.38 7.38 -12.64
CA LEU A 42 3.30 6.65 -11.95
C LEU A 42 3.81 5.58 -10.97
N LYS A 43 5.10 5.19 -11.03
CA LYS A 43 5.70 4.21 -10.11
C LYS A 43 5.89 4.74 -8.69
N VAL A 44 5.60 6.00 -8.43
CA VAL A 44 5.59 6.52 -7.06
C VAL A 44 4.39 5.89 -6.35
N ARG A 45 4.67 4.92 -5.46
CA ARG A 45 3.67 4.39 -4.52
C ARG A 45 2.96 5.59 -3.90
N GLY A 46 1.63 5.64 -4.03
CA GLY A 46 0.84 6.75 -3.52
C GLY A 46 1.17 7.04 -2.05
N GLN A 47 1.02 8.30 -1.63
CA GLN A 47 1.29 8.70 -0.26
C GLN A 47 0.62 7.73 0.73
N GLN A 48 1.37 7.33 1.75
CA GLN A 48 0.87 6.41 2.76
C GLN A 48 -0.36 7.05 3.42
N LYS A 49 -1.53 6.42 3.27
CA LYS A 49 -2.84 6.96 3.73
C LYS A 49 -2.91 7.25 5.24
N ALA A 50 -1.99 6.71 6.03
CA ALA A 50 -1.89 6.95 7.46
C ALA A 50 -0.45 7.35 7.84
N ALA A 51 -0.34 8.30 8.76
CA ALA A 51 0.95 8.72 9.32
C ALA A 51 1.74 7.49 9.81
N ALA A 52 3.03 7.44 9.46
CA ALA A 52 3.89 6.36 9.90
C ALA A 52 4.05 6.40 11.42
N LYS A 53 3.98 5.23 12.07
CA LYS A 53 4.27 5.10 13.50
C LYS A 53 5.73 5.52 13.75
N THR A 54 5.96 6.46 14.66
CA THR A 54 7.31 6.88 15.03
C THR A 54 7.92 5.86 15.98
N ARG A 55 9.08 5.29 15.61
CA ARG A 55 9.85 4.43 16.51
C ARG A 55 10.60 5.30 17.52
N ILE A 56 10.25 5.18 18.79
CA ILE A 56 10.96 5.81 19.90
C ILE A 56 11.45 4.75 20.89
N THR A 57 12.49 5.09 21.66
CA THR A 57 12.99 4.25 22.75
C THR A 57 12.42 4.78 24.07
N VAL A 58 11.63 3.96 24.77
CA VAL A 58 11.07 4.28 26.10
C VAL A 58 11.45 3.18 27.08
N ARG A 59 11.70 3.55 28.34
CA ARG A 59 11.90 2.58 29.44
C ARG A 59 10.56 2.33 30.11
N LEU A 60 10.16 1.07 30.20
CA LEU A 60 8.94 0.62 30.86
C LEU A 60 9.31 -0.33 32.01
N SER A 61 8.49 -0.38 33.04
CA SER A 61 8.64 -1.34 34.14
C SER A 61 8.53 -2.78 33.64
N GLN A 62 9.26 -3.70 34.28
CA GLN A 62 9.30 -5.11 33.87
C GLN A 62 7.89 -5.76 33.90
N GLU A 63 7.11 -5.47 34.94
CA GLU A 63 5.73 -5.95 35.09
C GLU A 63 4.83 -5.59 33.89
N VAL A 64 4.98 -4.37 33.35
CA VAL A 64 4.21 -3.90 32.20
C VAL A 64 4.58 -4.72 30.95
N ILE A 65 5.88 -4.91 30.71
CA ILE A 65 6.36 -5.69 29.57
C ILE A 65 5.89 -7.14 29.65
N ASP A 66 6.02 -7.76 30.83
CA ASP A 66 5.64 -9.17 31.02
C ASP A 66 4.14 -9.37 30.88
N GLY A 67 3.34 -8.45 31.44
CA GLY A 67 1.88 -8.46 31.28
C GLY A 67 1.45 -8.42 29.81
N PHE A 68 2.02 -7.52 29.01
CA PHE A 68 1.70 -7.46 27.58
C PHE A 68 2.23 -8.68 26.82
N ARG A 69 3.46 -9.14 27.10
CA ARG A 69 4.04 -10.33 26.44
C ARG A 69 3.23 -11.59 26.69
N ALA A 70 2.66 -11.75 27.89
CA ALA A 70 1.79 -12.86 28.23
C ALA A 70 0.52 -12.91 27.36
N MET A 71 0.09 -11.79 26.77
CA MET A 71 -1.04 -11.75 25.84
C MET A 71 -0.72 -12.39 24.47
N GLY A 72 0.54 -12.75 24.22
CA GLY A 72 0.99 -13.48 23.03
C GLY A 72 1.29 -12.59 21.82
N ASN A 73 1.00 -13.10 20.62
CA ASN A 73 1.30 -12.41 19.38
C ASN A 73 0.64 -11.02 19.33
N ARG A 74 1.34 -10.06 18.70
CA ARG A 74 0.90 -8.67 18.58
C ARG A 74 0.79 -7.88 19.90
N TRP A 75 1.47 -8.32 20.97
CA TRP A 75 1.47 -7.59 22.25
C TRP A 75 1.88 -6.11 22.13
N GLN A 76 2.82 -5.76 21.25
CA GLN A 76 3.19 -4.36 20.98
C GLN A 76 2.05 -3.55 20.36
N THR A 77 1.27 -4.16 19.46
CA THR A 77 0.09 -3.50 18.86
C THR A 77 -0.99 -3.28 19.91
N ARG A 78 -1.23 -4.26 20.79
CA ARG A 78 -2.17 -4.12 21.91
C ARG A 78 -1.74 -3.05 22.90
N MET A 79 -0.44 -2.96 23.17
CA MET A 79 0.11 -1.88 23.99
C MET A 79 -0.14 -0.51 23.37
N ASP A 80 0.08 -0.34 22.05
CA ASP A 80 -0.24 0.89 21.31
C ASP A 80 -1.73 1.24 21.37
N GLU A 81 -2.63 0.25 21.28
CA GLU A 81 -4.08 0.44 21.41
C GLU A 81 -4.49 0.91 22.81
N VAL A 82 -3.94 0.30 23.87
CA VAL A 82 -4.19 0.71 25.26
C VAL A 82 -3.72 2.14 25.49
N LEU A 83 -2.53 2.51 25.00
CA LEU A 83 -2.02 3.88 25.14
C LEU A 83 -2.91 4.90 24.41
N LYS A 84 -3.40 4.55 23.22
CA LYS A 84 -4.36 5.39 22.49
C LYS A 84 -5.67 5.58 23.26
N GLU A 85 -6.19 4.50 23.81
CA GLU A 85 -7.44 4.55 24.59
C GLU A 85 -7.27 5.37 25.87
N TRP A 86 -6.12 5.23 26.54
CA TRP A 86 -5.78 6.03 27.71
C TRP A 86 -5.76 7.52 27.38
N ILE A 87 -5.15 7.94 26.26
CA ILE A 87 -5.12 9.33 25.81
C ILE A 87 -6.53 9.86 25.50
N LYS A 88 -7.39 9.05 24.86
CA LYS A 88 -8.77 9.45 24.54
C LYS A 88 -9.62 9.66 25.80
N THR A 89 -9.42 8.81 26.80
CA THR A 89 -10.18 8.83 28.05
C THR A 89 -9.63 9.83 29.07
N HIS A 90 -8.37 10.22 28.93
CA HIS A 90 -7.69 11.21 29.78
C HIS A 90 -7.13 12.36 28.93
N PRO A 91 -7.99 13.15 28.27
CA PRO A 91 -7.53 14.35 27.61
C PRO A 91 -6.88 15.26 28.65
N SER A 92 -5.59 15.56 28.46
CA SER A 92 -4.96 16.67 29.19
C SER A 92 -5.74 17.93 28.85
N ALA A 93 -6.16 18.66 29.88
CA ALA A 93 -6.65 20.03 29.72
C ALA A 93 -5.58 20.91 29.05
#